data_AF-A0A506R936-F1
#
_entry.id   AF-A0A506R936-F1
#
_cell.length_a   1.000
_cell.length_b   1.000
_cell.length_c   1.000
_cell.angle_alpha   90.00
_cell.angle_beta   90.00
_cell.angle_gamma   90.00
#
_symmetry.space_group_name_H-M   'P 1'
#
loop_
_entity.id
_entity.type
_entity.pdbx_description
1 polymer ?
#
loop_
_entity_poly.entity_id
_entity_poly.type
_entity_poly.pdbx_seq_one_letter_code
_entity_poly.pdbx_strand_id
1 'polypeptide(L)'
;MYRSAHLDSVHQQLQETLQTLYRKAVDADARLDQLQQQQKGKFVAIFAEDSGFTTRAKRFSPYVEEIAQDWQALKSQSDDEAKAALVPLVKKIELALATLQQFTAVSHQ
;
A
#
# COMPACT_ATOMS: atom_id res chain seq x y z
N MET A 1 -13.86 -29.08 -3.60
CA MET A 1 -14.12 -27.95 -4.52
C MET A 1 -14.45 -26.62 -3.84
N TYR A 2 -14.69 -26.54 -2.52
CA TYR A 2 -14.98 -25.25 -1.84
C TYR A 2 -13.76 -24.36 -1.53
N ARG A 3 -12.53 -24.89 -1.61
CA ARG A 3 -11.33 -24.22 -1.09
C ARG A 3 -10.71 -23.19 -2.05
N SER A 4 -10.85 -23.38 -3.36
CA SER A 4 -10.31 -22.46 -4.38
C SER A 4 -11.12 -21.15 -4.50
N ALA A 5 -12.46 -21.23 -4.41
CA ALA A 5 -13.34 -20.08 -4.57
C ALA A 5 -13.10 -18.95 -3.52
N HIS A 6 -12.59 -19.29 -2.34
CA HIS A 6 -12.27 -18.31 -1.31
C HIS A 6 -11.06 -17.45 -1.69
N LEU A 7 -9.97 -18.07 -2.15
CA LEU A 7 -8.77 -17.33 -2.59
C LEU A 7 -9.08 -16.47 -3.82
N ASP A 8 -9.89 -16.95 -4.75
CA ASP A 8 -10.35 -16.15 -5.90
C ASP A 8 -11.06 -14.86 -5.45
N SER A 9 -11.97 -14.96 -4.47
CA SER A 9 -12.66 -13.78 -3.91
C SER A 9 -11.71 -12.81 -3.22
N VAL A 10 -10.68 -13.33 -2.52
CA VAL A 10 -9.63 -12.51 -1.90
C VAL A 10 -8.81 -11.78 -2.96
N HIS A 11 -8.44 -12.44 -4.06
CA HIS A 11 -7.71 -11.79 -5.15
C HIS A 11 -8.52 -10.67 -5.81
N GLN A 12 -9.83 -10.84 -5.99
CA GLN A 12 -10.70 -9.78 -6.52
C GLN A 12 -10.74 -8.58 -5.56
N GLN A 13 -10.93 -8.82 -4.26
CA GLN A 13 -10.94 -7.74 -3.26
C GLN A 13 -9.60 -7.00 -3.22
N LEU A 14 -8.47 -7.72 -3.31
CA LEU A 14 -7.14 -7.13 -3.35
C LEU A 14 -6.94 -6.27 -4.61
N GLN A 15 -7.46 -6.71 -5.76
CA GLN A 15 -7.41 -5.95 -7.00
C GLN A 15 -8.12 -4.60 -6.87
N GLU A 16 -9.37 -4.59 -6.40
CA GLU A 16 -10.15 -3.37 -6.21
C GLU A 16 -9.50 -2.41 -5.19
N THR A 17 -8.98 -3.00 -4.11
CA THR A 17 -8.29 -2.26 -3.07
C THR A 17 -7.01 -1.62 -3.60
N LEU A 18 -6.20 -2.35 -4.37
CA LEU A 18 -4.98 -1.85 -4.99
C LEU A 18 -5.25 -0.76 -6.02
N GLN A 19 -6.29 -0.88 -6.84
CA GLN A 19 -6.70 0.19 -7.76
C GLN A 19 -7.04 1.48 -7.01
N THR A 20 -7.75 1.36 -5.89
CA THR A 20 -8.08 2.51 -5.05
C THR A 20 -6.85 3.10 -4.36
N LEU A 21 -5.96 2.22 -3.87
CA LEU A 21 -4.72 2.62 -3.21
C LEU A 21 -3.79 3.37 -4.17
N TYR A 22 -3.66 2.90 -5.42
CA TYR A 22 -2.86 3.54 -6.46
C TYR A 22 -3.33 4.96 -6.76
N ARG A 23 -4.63 5.16 -7.00
CA ARG A 23 -5.17 6.51 -7.24
C ARG A 23 -4.87 7.46 -6.07
N LYS A 24 -5.12 7.00 -4.84
CA LYS A 24 -4.87 7.80 -3.63
C LYS A 24 -3.38 8.14 -3.45
N ALA A 25 -2.48 7.21 -3.76
CA ALA A 25 -1.04 7.43 -3.67
C ALA A 25 -0.57 8.47 -4.70
N VAL A 26 -1.05 8.41 -5.95
CA VAL A 26 -0.74 9.40 -6.97
C VAL A 26 -1.21 10.80 -6.55
N ASP A 27 -2.45 10.91 -6.07
CA ASP A 27 -2.99 12.19 -5.58
C ASP A 27 -2.18 12.73 -4.39
N ALA A 28 -1.80 11.86 -3.46
CA ALA A 28 -1.01 12.24 -2.29
C ALA A 28 0.41 12.67 -2.66
N ASP A 29 1.03 12.01 -3.65
CA ASP A 29 2.36 12.35 -4.14
C ASP A 29 2.38 13.73 -4.82
N ALA A 30 1.37 14.04 -5.62
CA ALA A 30 1.22 15.38 -6.21
C ALA A 30 1.09 16.48 -5.14
N ARG A 31 0.37 16.20 -4.04
CA ARG A 31 0.28 17.13 -2.89
C ARG A 31 1.61 17.26 -2.16
N LEU A 32 2.35 16.17 -1.99
CA LEU A 32 3.68 16.21 -1.39
C LEU A 32 4.65 17.05 -2.23
N ASP A 33 4.57 17.01 -3.56
CA ASP A 33 5.35 17.90 -4.43
C ASP A 33 5.03 19.38 -4.16
N GLN A 34 3.74 19.72 -4.03
CA GLN A 34 3.31 21.09 -3.70
C GLN A 34 3.80 21.55 -2.33
N LEU A 35 3.66 20.70 -1.30
CA LEU A 35 4.11 20.99 0.06
C LEU A 35 5.62 21.15 0.14
N GLN A 36 6.39 20.34 -0.60
CA GLN A 36 7.85 20.44 -0.64
C GLN A 36 8.35 21.74 -1.28
N GLN A 37 7.61 22.31 -2.23
CA GLN A 37 7.93 23.62 -2.79
C GLN A 37 7.70 24.75 -1.77
N GLN A 38 6.69 24.59 -0.91
CA GLN A 38 6.29 25.60 0.10
C GLN A 38 7.12 25.50 1.38
N GLN A 39 7.44 24.28 1.81
CA GLN A 39 8.21 24.00 3.01
C GLN A 39 9.59 23.51 2.59
N LYS A 40 10.64 24.28 2.90
CA LYS A 40 12.06 23.88 2.76
C LYS A 40 12.46 22.73 3.70
N GLY A 41 11.52 21.85 4.06
CA GLY A 41 11.67 20.76 5.01
C GLY A 41 12.33 19.53 4.40
N LYS A 42 13.14 18.83 5.20
CA LYS A 42 13.74 17.55 4.84
C LYS A 42 12.74 16.43 5.15
N PHE A 43 11.90 16.07 4.17
CA PHE A 43 11.05 14.88 4.32
C PHE A 43 11.92 13.64 4.58
N VAL A 44 11.53 12.87 5.57
CA VAL A 44 12.02 11.50 5.82
C VAL A 44 11.10 10.50 5.10
N ALA A 45 11.45 9.21 5.15
CA ALA A 45 10.60 8.15 4.61
C ALA A 45 9.19 8.21 5.23
N ILE A 46 8.15 7.93 4.44
CA ILE A 46 6.74 7.96 4.88
C ILE A 46 6.49 6.95 5.99
N PHE A 47 7.06 5.75 5.88
CA PHE A 47 6.95 4.71 6.88
C PHE A 47 8.28 4.49 7.61
N ALA A 48 8.18 4.13 8.89
CA ALA A 48 9.32 3.74 9.72
C ALA A 48 9.91 2.38 9.30
N GLU A 49 11.12 2.05 9.74
CA GLU A 49 11.79 0.79 9.38
C GLU A 49 11.07 -0.47 9.85
N ASP A 50 10.30 -0.36 10.93
CA ASP A 50 9.54 -1.46 11.52
C ASP A 50 8.11 -1.59 10.97
N SER A 51 7.75 -0.81 9.94
CA SER A 51 6.42 -0.82 9.33
C SER A 51 6.10 -2.08 8.51
N GLY A 52 7.08 -2.96 8.34
CA GLY A 52 6.98 -4.15 7.49
C GLY A 52 7.25 -3.88 6.00
N PHE A 53 7.47 -2.63 5.60
CA PHE A 53 7.90 -2.28 4.24
C PHE A 53 9.42 -2.43 4.10
N THR A 54 9.88 -2.88 2.94
CA THR A 54 11.32 -2.84 2.58
C THR A 54 11.70 -1.53 1.90
N THR A 55 10.73 -0.90 1.24
CA THR A 55 10.83 0.40 0.59
C THR A 55 11.08 1.50 1.62
N ARG A 56 11.94 2.46 1.25
CA ARG A 56 12.21 3.66 2.05
C ARG A 56 12.12 4.89 1.17
N ALA A 57 10.89 5.38 0.99
CA ALA A 57 10.57 6.47 0.08
C ALA A 57 9.82 7.62 0.78
N LYS A 58 9.96 8.82 0.21
CA LYS A 58 9.27 10.06 0.63
C LYS A 58 7.95 10.29 -0.13
N ARG A 59 7.53 9.29 -0.89
CA ARG A 59 6.36 9.27 -1.78
C ARG A 59 5.62 7.97 -1.51
N PHE A 60 4.31 7.97 -1.67
CA PHE A 60 3.43 6.84 -1.44
C PHE A 60 3.53 5.80 -2.55
N SER A 61 3.72 6.22 -3.81
CA SER A 61 3.72 5.31 -4.96
C SER A 61 4.69 4.12 -4.83
N PRO A 62 5.96 4.29 -4.39
CA PRO A 62 6.87 3.17 -4.19
C PRO A 62 6.37 2.11 -3.20
N TYR A 63 5.61 2.49 -2.17
CA TYR A 63 5.03 1.53 -1.24
C TYR A 63 3.83 0.78 -1.85
N VAL A 64 3.07 1.43 -2.73
CA VAL A 64 2.00 0.76 -3.49
C VAL A 64 2.57 -0.22 -4.50
N GLU A 65 3.69 0.10 -5.13
CA GLU A 65 4.44 -0.82 -6.00
C GLU A 65 4.89 -2.06 -5.24
N GLU A 66 5.43 -1.91 -4.02
CA GLU A 66 5.80 -3.04 -3.17
C GLU A 66 4.59 -3.92 -2.83
N ILE A 67 3.44 -3.34 -2.47
CA ILE A 67 2.20 -4.11 -2.21
C ILE A 67 1.75 -4.86 -3.48
N ALA A 68 1.85 -4.23 -4.65
CA ALA A 68 1.50 -4.86 -5.92
C ALA A 68 2.44 -6.04 -6.23
N GLN A 69 3.74 -5.90 -5.95
CA GLN A 69 4.72 -6.98 -6.09
C GLN A 69 4.44 -8.13 -5.13
N ASP A 70 4.16 -7.84 -3.85
CA ASP A 70 3.79 -8.84 -2.84
C ASP A 70 2.52 -9.61 -3.27
N TRP A 71 1.51 -8.91 -3.79
CA TRP A 71 0.30 -9.53 -4.32
C TRP A 71 0.56 -10.38 -5.56
N GLN A 72 1.45 -9.96 -6.45
CA GLN A 72 1.85 -10.74 -7.61
C GLN A 72 2.58 -12.02 -7.19
N ALA A 73 3.49 -11.94 -6.22
CA ALA A 73 4.18 -13.10 -5.66
C ALA A 73 3.17 -14.10 -5.04
N LEU A 74 2.16 -13.59 -4.33
CA LEU A 74 1.12 -14.42 -3.70
C LEU A 74 0.36 -15.30 -4.72
N LYS A 75 0.14 -14.81 -5.94
CA LYS A 75 -0.53 -15.58 -7.02
C LYS A 75 0.28 -16.79 -7.51
N SER A 76 1.58 -16.84 -7.24
CA SER A 76 2.48 -17.92 -7.67
C SER A 76 2.78 -18.92 -6.56
N GLN A 77 2.23 -18.72 -5.36
CA GLN A 77 2.45 -19.58 -4.20
C GLN A 77 1.41 -20.72 -4.12
N SER A 78 1.75 -21.78 -3.37
CA SER A 78 0.76 -22.77 -2.97
C SER A 78 -0.30 -22.17 -2.04
N ASP A 79 -1.49 -22.77 -1.93
CA ASP A 79 -2.58 -22.28 -1.07
C ASP A 79 -2.15 -21.96 0.37
N ASP A 80 -1.29 -22.77 0.97
CA ASP A 80 -0.89 -22.60 2.37
C ASP A 80 0.18 -21.52 2.54
N GLU A 81 1.10 -21.41 1.57
CA GLU A 81 2.06 -20.30 1.51
C GLU A 81 1.36 -18.97 1.22
N ALA A 82 0.38 -18.96 0.32
CA ALA A 82 -0.42 -17.79 -0.01
C ALA A 82 -1.21 -17.28 1.20
N LYS A 83 -1.81 -18.17 1.99
CA LYS A 83 -2.49 -17.78 3.25
C LYS A 83 -1.52 -17.16 4.26
N ALA A 84 -0.32 -17.71 4.39
CA ALA A 84 0.70 -17.17 5.28
C ALA A 84 1.19 -15.79 4.81
N ALA A 85 1.41 -15.61 3.50
CA ALA A 85 1.83 -14.35 2.89
C ALA A 85 0.72 -13.28 2.86
N LEU A 86 -0.55 -13.69 2.91
CA LEU A 86 -1.69 -12.77 2.91
C LEU A 86 -1.70 -11.88 4.17
N VAL A 87 -1.33 -12.42 5.32
CA VAL A 87 -1.34 -11.68 6.60
C VAL A 87 -0.44 -10.43 6.56
N PRO A 88 0.86 -10.51 6.23
CA PRO A 88 1.69 -9.32 6.12
C PRO A 88 1.26 -8.38 4.98
N LEU A 89 0.76 -8.91 3.86
CA LEU A 89 0.24 -8.10 2.75
C LEU A 89 -0.95 -7.22 3.18
N VAL A 90 -1.93 -7.80 3.87
CA VAL A 90 -3.10 -7.07 4.36
C VAL A 90 -2.68 -5.98 5.36
N LYS A 91 -1.73 -6.27 6.25
CA LYS A 91 -1.19 -5.26 7.18
C LYS A 91 -0.55 -4.06 6.46
N LYS A 92 0.22 -4.30 5.39
CA LYS A 92 0.78 -3.23 4.56
C LYS A 92 -0.32 -2.39 3.90
N ILE A 93 -1.36 -3.03 3.39
CA ILE A 93 -2.52 -2.37 2.77
C ILE A 93 -3.26 -1.49 3.79
N GLU A 94 -3.57 -2.03 4.96
CA GLU A 94 -4.25 -1.31 6.04
C GLU A 94 -3.46 -0.09 6.49
N LEU A 95 -2.15 -0.25 6.70
CA LEU A 95 -1.26 0.83 7.09
C LEU A 95 -1.20 1.91 6.00
N ALA A 96 -1.04 1.52 4.73
CA ALA A 96 -1.00 2.46 3.62
C ALA A 96 -2.31 3.25 3.48
N LEU A 97 -3.46 2.58 3.58
CA LEU A 97 -4.77 3.23 3.54
C LEU A 97 -4.96 4.20 4.69
N ALA A 98 -4.65 3.79 5.92
CA ALA A 98 -4.80 4.63 7.11
C ALA A 98 -3.93 5.89 7.02
N THR A 99 -2.67 5.75 6.59
CA THR A 99 -1.76 6.89 6.43
C THR A 99 -2.19 7.82 5.30
N LEU A 100 -2.67 7.29 4.17
CA LEU A 100 -3.24 8.11 3.10
C LEU A 100 -4.48 8.86 3.57
N GLN A 101 -5.38 8.22 4.32
CA GLN A 101 -6.55 8.86 4.90
C GLN A 101 -6.14 10.01 5.84
N GLN A 102 -5.20 9.79 6.75
CA GLN A 102 -4.70 10.82 7.66
C GLN A 102 -4.03 11.97 6.89
N PHE A 103 -3.21 11.68 5.89
CA PHE A 103 -2.55 12.69 5.06
C PHE A 103 -3.56 13.55 4.30
N THR A 104 -4.60 12.94 3.72
CA THR A 104 -5.66 13.70 3.03
C THR A 104 -6.50 14.54 3.98
N ALA A 105 -6.84 14.02 5.17
CA ALA A 105 -7.63 14.76 6.17
C ALA A 105 -6.91 16.04 6.67
N VAL A 106 -5.59 15.96 6.87
CA VAL A 106 -4.78 17.10 7.34
C VAL A 106 -4.49 18.09 6.21
N SER A 107 -4.32 17.63 4.97
CA SER A 107 -4.03 18.51 3.82
C SER A 107 -5.25 19.25 3.24
N HIS A 108 -6.44 19.01 3.79
CA HIS A 108 -7.67 19.75 3.46
C HIS A 108 -7.99 20.90 4.44
N GLN A 109 -7.15 21.11 5.46
CA GLN A 109 -7.21 22.26 6.39
C GLN A 109 -6.21 23.34 5.96
#